data_AF-A0A7S3HIY1-F1
#
_entry.id   AF-A0A7S3HIY1-F1
#
_cell.length_a   1.000
_cell.length_b   1.000
_cell.length_c   1.000
_cell.angle_alpha   90.00
_cell.angle_beta   90.00
_cell.angle_gamma   90.00
#
_symmetry.space_group_name_H-M   'P 1'
#
loop_
_entity.id
_entity.type
_entity.pdbx_description
1 polymer ?
#
loop_
_entity_poly.entity_id
_entity_poly.type
_entity_poly.pdbx_seq_one_letter_code
_entity_poly.pdbx_strand_id
1 'polypeptide(L)'
;NDSCLEAYDDSNSNDLDCRSTSGQDHEEFFSDGASVDDSAAETLDDTAAFLTELPDFSGRWVCKSTWGLEDFLKRVGVSRMQRLAAAKAPWPEWDFEQLGDHFVSVNRGALGDLREEFSADGTPYTSRDGWKQKVRSSATGKALR
;
A
#
# COMPACT_ATOMS: atom_id res chain seq x y z
N ASN A 1 -46.26 11.04 5.47
CA ASN A 1 -44.90 10.49 5.39
C ASN A 1 -44.82 9.38 6.43
N ASP A 2 -45.57 8.28 6.31
CA ASP A 2 -45.42 7.22 5.29
C ASP A 2 -43.94 6.87 5.09
N SER A 3 -43.45 5.79 5.72
CA SER A 3 -43.34 4.42 5.16
C SER A 3 -42.08 4.33 4.26
N CYS A 4 -41.16 3.38 4.31
CA CYS A 4 -41.15 1.98 4.73
C CYS A 4 -39.73 1.63 5.23
N LEU A 5 -39.62 0.87 6.32
CA LEU A 5 -38.46 0.04 6.62
C LEU A 5 -38.89 -1.39 6.27
N GLU A 6 -38.56 -1.82 5.06
CA GLU A 6 -38.74 -3.22 4.68
C GLU A 6 -37.44 -3.98 4.93
N ALA A 7 -37.61 -5.04 5.71
CA ALA A 7 -36.67 -6.12 5.86
C ALA A 7 -36.44 -6.81 4.51
N TYR A 8 -35.19 -7.20 4.24
CA TYR A 8 -34.87 -8.21 3.23
C TYR A 8 -34.31 -9.42 3.96
N ASP A 9 -35.12 -10.47 3.99
CA ASP A 9 -34.77 -11.86 4.27
C ASP A 9 -35.28 -12.64 3.07
N ASP A 10 -34.40 -13.38 2.39
CA ASP A 10 -34.76 -14.61 1.67
C ASP A 10 -33.51 -15.27 1.06
N SER A 11 -33.02 -16.28 1.76
CA SER A 11 -32.98 -17.68 1.30
C SER A 11 -33.20 -17.93 -0.21
N ASN A 12 -32.14 -18.32 -0.93
CA ASN A 12 -32.18 -19.21 -2.11
C ASN A 12 -30.75 -19.40 -2.63
N SER A 13 -30.26 -20.52 -3.15
CA SER A 13 -30.75 -21.88 -3.38
C SER A 13 -29.48 -22.71 -3.54
N ASN A 14 -29.36 -23.83 -2.82
CA ASN A 14 -28.34 -24.84 -3.11
C ASN A 14 -28.82 -25.67 -4.30
N ASP A 15 -28.38 -25.33 -5.51
CA ASP A 15 -28.61 -26.19 -6.67
C ASP A 15 -27.51 -27.26 -6.73
N LEU A 16 -27.79 -28.35 -6.01
CA LEU A 16 -27.20 -29.67 -6.21
C LEU A 16 -27.90 -30.33 -7.41
N ASP A 17 -27.20 -30.48 -8.53
CA ASP A 17 -27.64 -31.38 -9.60
C ASP A 17 -26.44 -32.13 -10.21
N CYS A 18 -25.89 -33.07 -9.43
CA CYS A 18 -24.94 -34.06 -9.93
C CYS A 18 -25.72 -35.30 -10.39
N ARG A 19 -26.13 -35.29 -11.67
CA ARG A 19 -26.80 -36.41 -12.30
C ARG A 19 -25.77 -37.40 -12.84
N SER A 20 -25.61 -38.51 -12.12
CA SER A 20 -24.89 -39.70 -12.59
C SER A 20 -25.57 -40.27 -13.83
N THR A 21 -24.81 -40.43 -14.91
CA THR A 21 -25.14 -41.36 -16.00
C THR A 21 -23.96 -42.31 -16.17
N SER A 22 -24.21 -43.56 -15.78
CA SER A 22 -23.34 -44.71 -15.98
C SER A 22 -23.70 -45.43 -17.28
N GLY A 23 -22.68 -45.83 -18.02
CA GLY A 23 -22.76 -46.83 -19.09
C GLY A 23 -23.01 -46.25 -20.48
N GLN A 24 -22.42 -46.75 -21.55
CA GLN A 24 -21.40 -47.79 -21.74
C GLN A 24 -21.11 -47.78 -23.26
N ASP A 25 -19.90 -48.20 -23.64
CA ASP A 25 -19.54 -48.76 -24.96
C ASP A 25 -19.44 -47.80 -26.17
N HIS A 26 -18.22 -47.54 -26.64
CA HIS A 26 -17.69 -48.15 -27.88
C HIS A 26 -16.26 -47.67 -28.14
N GLU A 27 -15.34 -48.63 -28.22
CA GLU A 27 -14.00 -48.42 -28.76
C GLU A 27 -14.08 -48.22 -30.26
N GLU A 28 -13.51 -47.14 -30.79
CA GLU A 28 -12.88 -47.19 -32.11
C GLU A 28 -11.56 -46.42 -32.09
N PHE A 29 -10.53 -47.20 -32.37
CA PHE A 29 -9.12 -46.89 -32.43
C PHE A 29 -8.81 -46.30 -33.81
N PHE A 30 -8.49 -45.01 -33.87
CA PHE A 30 -7.73 -44.42 -34.99
C PHE A 30 -6.59 -43.58 -34.42
N SER A 31 -5.42 -44.22 -34.36
CA SER A 31 -4.14 -43.58 -34.07
C SER A 31 -3.55 -43.10 -35.38
N ASP A 32 -3.89 -41.86 -35.76
CA ASP A 32 -3.18 -41.13 -36.79
C ASP A 32 -2.43 -39.97 -36.13
N GLY A 33 -1.10 -40.10 -36.11
CA GLY A 33 -0.20 -39.09 -35.60
C GLY A 33 -0.27 -37.82 -36.42
N ALA A 34 -0.46 -36.70 -35.73
CA ALA A 34 -0.10 -35.38 -36.20
C ALA A 34 0.68 -34.68 -35.08
N SER A 35 1.99 -34.58 -35.25
CA SER A 35 2.85 -33.69 -34.50
C SER A 35 2.43 -32.26 -34.79
N VAL A 36 1.78 -31.62 -33.82
CA VAL A 36 1.71 -30.17 -33.73
C VAL A 36 2.62 -29.76 -32.59
N ASP A 37 3.91 -29.66 -32.90
CA ASP A 37 4.81 -28.77 -32.19
C ASP A 37 4.30 -27.36 -32.47
N ASP A 38 3.43 -26.82 -31.62
CA ASP A 38 3.17 -25.39 -31.60
C ASP A 38 3.13 -24.93 -30.14
N SER A 39 4.24 -24.30 -29.77
CA SER A 39 4.55 -23.73 -28.47
C SER A 39 3.51 -22.68 -28.09
N ALA A 40 2.41 -23.10 -27.47
CA ALA A 40 1.50 -22.22 -26.76
C ALA A 40 1.95 -22.00 -25.29
N ALA A 41 3.27 -21.88 -25.08
CA ALA A 41 3.84 -21.39 -23.85
C ALA A 41 4.37 -19.97 -24.12
N GLU A 42 3.93 -19.03 -23.30
CA GLU A 42 4.51 -17.70 -23.11
C GLU A 42 3.96 -16.57 -24.00
N THR A 43 2.68 -16.24 -23.79
CA THR A 43 2.21 -14.85 -23.96
C THR A 43 1.35 -14.44 -22.78
N LEU A 44 1.92 -14.49 -21.57
CA LEU A 44 1.36 -13.90 -20.36
C LEU A 44 2.49 -13.22 -19.59
N ASP A 45 3.05 -12.10 -20.07
CA ASP A 45 3.74 -11.19 -19.13
C ASP A 45 4.07 -9.78 -19.64
N ASP A 46 4.09 -9.51 -20.94
CA ASP A 46 4.58 -8.20 -21.41
C ASP A 46 3.62 -7.01 -21.19
N THR A 47 2.37 -7.26 -20.77
CA THR A 47 1.41 -6.20 -20.41
C THR A 47 1.34 -5.89 -18.92
N ALA A 48 1.98 -6.68 -18.06
CA ALA A 48 2.11 -6.40 -16.63
C ALA A 48 3.38 -5.57 -16.31
N ALA A 49 4.37 -5.54 -17.20
CA ALA A 49 5.61 -4.78 -16.97
C ALA A 49 5.45 -3.24 -17.07
N PHE A 50 4.27 -2.74 -17.48
CA PHE A 50 3.90 -1.33 -17.38
C PHE A 50 2.96 -1.06 -16.18
N LEU A 51 2.94 -1.95 -15.19
CA LEU A 51 2.42 -1.67 -13.85
C LEU A 51 3.30 -0.61 -13.18
N THR A 52 3.09 0.64 -13.61
CA THR A 52 3.35 1.91 -12.92
C THR A 52 4.21 1.74 -11.65
N GLU A 53 5.52 1.57 -11.83
CA GLU A 53 6.41 1.39 -10.68
C GLU A 53 6.28 2.61 -9.77
N LEU A 54 6.12 2.36 -8.47
CA LEU A 54 6.18 3.44 -7.50
C LEU A 54 7.53 4.14 -7.64
N PRO A 55 7.57 5.49 -7.55
CA PRO A 55 8.84 6.18 -7.51
C PRO A 55 9.74 5.60 -6.42
N ASP A 56 11.03 5.46 -6.71
CA ASP A 56 12.01 5.07 -5.71
C ASP A 56 12.35 6.29 -4.83
N PHE A 57 11.99 6.19 -3.56
CA PHE A 57 12.25 7.21 -2.54
C PHE A 57 13.53 6.92 -1.73
N SER A 58 14.23 5.82 -2.03
CA SER A 58 15.39 5.37 -1.27
C SER A 58 16.49 6.43 -1.22
N GLY A 59 17.12 6.58 -0.05
CA GLY A 59 18.27 7.45 0.16
C GLY A 59 18.07 8.50 1.26
N ARG A 60 19.02 9.44 1.33
CA ARG A 60 19.08 10.47 2.37
C ARG A 60 18.53 11.79 1.86
N TRP A 61 17.52 12.29 2.57
CA TRP A 61 16.83 13.54 2.30
C TRP A 61 17.16 14.54 3.39
N VAL A 62 17.48 15.77 3.01
CA VAL A 62 17.81 16.83 3.97
C VAL A 62 16.89 18.00 3.72
N CYS A 63 16.22 18.50 4.77
CA CYS A 63 15.45 19.73 4.64
C CYS A 63 16.43 20.89 4.36
N LYS A 64 16.30 21.51 3.19
CA LYS A 64 17.12 22.66 2.79
C LYS A 64 16.57 23.99 3.28
N SER A 65 15.25 24.12 3.31
CA SER A 65 14.55 25.34 3.69
C SER A 65 13.09 25.04 4.00
N THR A 66 12.51 25.80 4.92
CA THR A 66 11.06 25.81 5.18
C THR A 66 10.49 27.20 4.93
N TRP A 67 9.23 27.28 4.53
CA TRP A 67 8.48 28.53 4.45
C TRP A 67 7.35 28.51 5.48
N GLY A 68 7.04 29.67 6.07
CA GLY A 68 5.91 29.82 7.00
C GLY A 68 6.05 29.14 8.37
N LEU A 69 7.21 28.55 8.71
CA LEU A 69 7.42 27.86 9.99
C LEU A 69 7.15 28.76 11.21
N GLU A 70 7.63 30.02 11.18
CA GLU A 70 7.42 30.93 12.30
C GLU A 70 5.94 31.27 12.52
N ASP A 71 5.21 31.53 11.43
CA ASP A 71 3.80 31.88 11.49
C ASP A 71 2.92 30.69 11.87
N PHE A 72 3.27 29.49 11.41
CA PHE A 72 2.68 28.25 11.88
C PHE A 72 2.85 28.10 13.40
N LEU A 73 4.08 28.21 13.90
CA LEU A 73 4.37 28.06 15.33
C LEU A 73 3.68 29.15 16.18
N LYS A 74 3.58 30.39 15.68
CA LYS A 74 2.80 31.45 16.34
C LYS A 74 1.32 31.04 16.46
N ARG A 75 0.74 30.52 15.38
CA ARG A 75 -0.69 30.16 15.31
C ARG A 75 -1.03 29.00 16.24
N VAL A 76 -0.14 28.02 16.40
CA VAL A 76 -0.34 26.91 17.35
C VAL A 76 0.01 27.28 18.81
N GLY A 77 0.32 28.55 19.10
CA GLY A 77 0.53 29.04 20.46
C GLY A 77 1.92 28.74 21.04
N VAL A 78 2.91 28.37 20.22
CA VAL A 78 4.28 28.09 20.68
C VAL A 78 4.93 29.40 21.14
N SER A 79 5.61 29.39 22.29
CA SER A 79 6.21 30.59 22.89
C SER A 79 7.33 31.19 22.03
N ARG A 80 7.61 32.50 22.16
CA ARG A 80 8.65 33.19 21.37
C ARG A 80 10.04 32.54 21.48
N MET A 81 10.40 32.06 22.68
CA MET A 81 11.68 31.38 22.90
C MET A 81 11.75 30.04 22.18
N GLN A 82 10.69 29.22 22.25
CA GLN A 82 10.62 27.94 21.53
C GLN A 82 10.65 28.14 20.02
N ARG A 83 9.98 29.17 19.49
CA ARG A 83 10.04 29.50 18.06
C ARG A 83 11.45 29.86 17.60
N LEU A 84 12.16 30.65 18.40
CA LEU A 84 13.55 31.01 18.11
C LEU A 84 14.47 29.78 18.14
N ALA A 85 14.24 28.87 19.09
CA ALA A 85 14.96 27.61 19.16
C ALA A 85 14.69 26.73 17.93
N ALA A 86 13.41 26.60 17.52
CA ALA A 86 13.03 25.84 16.33
C ALA A 86 13.65 26.40 15.04
N ALA A 87 13.71 27.73 14.90
CA ALA A 87 14.32 28.39 13.74
C ALA A 87 15.86 28.23 13.66
N LYS A 88 16.50 27.92 14.79
CA LYS A 88 17.95 27.72 14.89
C LYS A 88 18.35 26.24 14.99
N ALA A 89 17.39 25.34 15.17
CA ALA A 89 17.65 23.92 15.26
C ALA A 89 18.23 23.41 13.93
N PRO A 90 19.15 22.43 13.97
CA PRO A 90 19.56 21.73 12.77
C PRO A 90 18.33 21.19 12.02
N TRP A 91 18.33 21.33 10.71
CA TRP A 91 17.27 20.78 9.89
C TRP A 91 17.26 19.25 10.01
N PRO A 92 16.06 18.64 10.06
CA PRO A 92 15.96 17.20 10.10
C PRO A 92 16.45 16.60 8.78
N GLU A 93 16.97 15.39 8.91
CA GLU A 93 17.34 14.52 7.81
C GLU A 93 16.44 13.29 7.85
N TRP A 94 16.18 12.69 6.70
CA TRP A 94 15.44 11.44 6.59
C TRP A 94 16.26 10.45 5.79
N ASP A 95 16.41 9.24 6.30
CA ASP A 95 16.85 8.11 5.49
C ASP A 95 15.62 7.27 5.15
N PHE A 96 15.46 6.93 3.88
CA PHE A 96 14.43 6.00 3.41
C PHE A 96 15.09 4.77 2.81
N GLU A 97 14.59 3.60 3.19
CA GLU A 97 14.83 2.32 2.54
C GLU A 97 13.48 1.83 2.00
N GLN A 98 13.41 1.54 0.71
CA GLN A 98 12.19 1.10 0.04
C GLN A 98 12.39 -0.26 -0.62
N LEU A 99 11.45 -1.18 -0.38
CA LEU A 99 11.36 -2.49 -1.02
C LEU A 99 9.93 -2.68 -1.51
N GLY A 100 9.66 -2.24 -2.73
CA GLY A 100 8.29 -2.20 -3.28
C GLY A 100 7.41 -1.24 -2.47
N ASP A 101 6.37 -1.80 -1.85
CA ASP A 101 5.44 -1.06 -0.97
C ASP A 101 5.92 -0.97 0.48
N HIS A 102 7.02 -1.63 0.85
CA HIS A 102 7.54 -1.63 2.21
C HIS A 102 8.57 -0.51 2.39
N PHE A 103 8.38 0.30 3.43
CA PHE A 103 9.21 1.45 3.75
C PHE A 103 9.78 1.34 5.16
N VAL A 104 11.08 1.60 5.28
CA VAL A 104 11.73 1.95 6.54
C VAL A 104 12.20 3.39 6.43
N SER A 105 11.71 4.25 7.33
CA SER A 105 12.09 5.65 7.39
C SER A 105 12.75 5.97 8.73
N VAL A 106 13.79 6.79 8.69
CA VAL A 106 14.49 7.28 9.89
C VAL A 106 14.59 8.79 9.82
N ASN A 107 13.78 9.50 10.61
CA ASN A 107 13.92 10.94 10.80
C ASN A 107 14.98 11.22 11.86
N ARG A 108 16.09 11.84 11.45
CA ARG A 108 17.17 12.28 12.33
C ARG A 108 16.98 13.76 12.63
N GLY A 109 16.66 14.07 13.88
CA GLY A 109 16.39 15.45 14.29
C GLY A 109 17.06 15.82 15.61
N ALA A 110 16.87 17.08 16.02
CA ALA A 110 17.39 17.58 17.29
C ALA A 110 16.82 16.86 18.54
N LEU A 111 15.72 16.12 18.37
CA LEU A 111 15.06 15.35 19.43
C LEU A 111 15.47 13.86 19.43
N GLY A 112 16.40 13.47 18.56
CA GLY A 112 16.84 12.08 18.37
C GLY A 112 16.34 11.48 17.05
N ASP A 113 16.60 10.19 16.89
CA ASP A 113 16.20 9.43 15.71
C ASP A 113 14.82 8.80 15.91
N LEU A 114 13.90 9.09 15.00
CA LEU A 114 12.57 8.54 14.93
C LEU A 114 12.51 7.55 13.76
N ARG A 115 12.41 6.25 14.07
CA ARG A 115 12.30 5.20 13.07
C ARG A 115 10.85 4.74 12.92
N GLU A 116 10.35 4.71 11.69
CA GLU A 116 9.05 4.16 11.33
C GLU A 116 9.19 3.12 10.24
N GLU A 117 8.45 2.03 10.36
CA GLU A 117 8.38 0.94 9.39
C GLU A 117 6.91 0.70 9.04
N PHE A 118 6.58 0.74 7.76
CA PHE A 118 5.21 0.66 7.28
C PHE A 118 5.12 0.15 5.84
N SER A 119 3.92 -0.30 5.46
CA SER A 119 3.58 -0.63 4.09
C SER A 119 2.66 0.44 3.50
N ALA A 120 2.88 0.81 2.25
CA ALA A 120 2.08 1.79 1.51
C ALA A 120 0.82 1.19 0.86
N ASP A 121 0.36 0.04 1.35
CA ASP A 121 -0.81 -0.73 0.90
C ASP A 121 -2.11 -0.33 1.60
N GLY A 122 -2.04 0.60 2.56
CA GLY A 122 -3.17 1.01 3.41
C GLY A 122 -3.28 0.22 4.71
N THR A 123 -2.41 -0.76 4.95
CA THR A 123 -2.41 -1.55 6.19
C THR A 123 -2.10 -0.64 7.39
N PRO A 124 -2.91 -0.69 8.46
CA PRO A 124 -2.67 0.12 9.64
C PRO A 124 -1.43 -0.36 10.40
N TYR A 125 -0.62 0.60 10.85
CA TYR A 125 0.57 0.33 11.65
C TYR A 125 0.59 1.23 12.90
N THR A 126 1.48 0.90 13.85
CA THR A 126 1.70 1.71 15.05
C THR A 126 3.13 2.19 15.10
N SER A 127 3.33 3.49 15.20
CA SER A 127 4.64 4.10 15.46
C SER A 127 4.69 4.75 16.84
N ARG A 128 5.89 5.11 17.28
CA ARG A 128 6.08 5.96 18.45
C ARG A 128 6.48 7.34 17.97
N ASP A 129 5.89 8.39 18.53
CA ASP A 129 6.27 9.76 18.21
C ASP A 129 7.50 10.24 19.02
N GLY A 130 7.91 11.49 18.81
CA GLY A 130 8.99 12.14 19.55
C GLY A 130 8.75 12.28 21.06
N TRP A 131 7.51 12.10 21.53
CA TRP A 131 7.11 12.06 22.94
C TRP A 131 6.93 10.63 23.46
N LYS A 132 7.31 9.63 22.67
CA LYS A 132 7.18 8.18 22.96
C LYS A 132 5.73 7.71 23.11
N GLN A 133 4.76 8.48 22.60
CA GLN A 133 3.36 8.10 22.53
C GLN A 133 3.14 7.16 21.34
N LYS A 134 2.21 6.20 21.49
CA LYS A 134 1.83 5.30 20.39
C LYS A 134 0.83 6.02 19.48
N VAL A 135 1.13 6.07 18.20
CA VAL A 135 0.27 6.68 17.18
C VAL A 135 -0.13 5.59 16.20
N ARG A 136 -1.43 5.52 15.87
CA ARG A 136 -1.97 4.62 14.84
C ARG A 136 -2.04 5.38 13.53
N SER A 137 -1.44 4.83 12.50
CA SER A 137 -1.30 5.44 11.17
C SER A 137 -1.64 4.44 10.07
N SER A 138 -1.89 4.94 8.86
CA SER A 138 -2.00 4.15 7.63
C SER A 138 -1.47 4.97 6.46
N ALA A 139 -0.76 4.34 5.54
CA ALA A 139 -0.17 4.97 4.37
C ALA A 139 -0.68 4.30 3.09
N THR A 140 -0.98 5.09 2.06
CA THR A 140 -1.41 4.57 0.76
C THR A 140 -0.64 5.27 -0.36
N GLY A 141 0.16 4.52 -1.09
CA GLY A 141 0.83 4.98 -2.30
C GLY A 141 -0.12 4.89 -3.49
N LYS A 142 -0.19 5.95 -4.31
CA LYS A 142 -0.78 5.87 -5.65
C LYS A 142 0.32 6.07 -6.65
N ALA A 143 0.47 5.12 -7.56
CA ALA A 143 1.33 5.29 -8.71
C ALA A 143 0.78 6.46 -9.57
N LEU A 144 1.65 7.43 -9.89
CA LEU A 144 1.28 8.59 -10.69
C LEU A 144 1.09 8.12 -12.15
N ARG A 145 -0.11 8.35 -12.71
CA ARG A 145 -0.45 8.11 -14.12
C ARG A 145 -0.29 9.39 -14.94
#